data_AF-A0A103RZK3-F1
#
_entry.id   AF-A0A103RZK3-F1
#
_cell.length_a   1.000
_cell.length_b   1.000
_cell.length_c   1.000
_cell.angle_alpha   90.00
_cell.angle_beta   90.00
_cell.angle_gamma   90.00
#
_symmetry.space_group_name_H-M   'P 1'
#
loop_
_entity.id
_entity.type
_entity.pdbx_description
1 polymer ?
#
loop_
_entity_poly.entity_id
_entity_poly.type
_entity_poly.pdbx_seq_one_letter_code
_entity_poly.pdbx_strand_id
1 'polypeptide(L)' 'MKLLPCIFLILLALKLAGIGVVATWSWWLVTMPLWIGLAVAAGLFVFAAVLGGSLSALAAFLPRKRRR' A
#
# COMPACT_ATOMS: atom_id res chain seq x y z
N MET A 1 -1.00 -2.57 -22.92
CA MET A 1 -0.43 -3.81 -22.34
C MET A 1 -0.12 -3.54 -20.88
N LYS A 2 -0.52 -4.40 -19.93
CA LYS A 2 -0.25 -4.18 -18.50
C LYS A 2 1.23 -4.53 -18.25
N LEU A 3 2.05 -3.55 -17.85
CA LEU A 3 3.50 -3.74 -17.66
C LEU A 3 3.84 -4.50 -16.35
N LEU A 4 3.00 -4.37 -15.32
CA LEU A 4 3.23 -4.98 -14.00
C LEU A 4 3.35 -6.52 -14.02
N PRO A 5 2.46 -7.28 -14.70
CA PRO A 5 2.60 -8.73 -14.80
C PRO A 5 3.87 -9.15 -15.57
N CYS A 6 4.27 -8.38 -16.59
CA CYS A 6 5.49 -8.66 -17.33
C CYS A 6 6.73 -8.51 -16.44
N ILE A 7 6.76 -7.45 -15.62
CA ILE A 7 7.84 -7.23 -14.64
C ILE A 7 7.87 -8.36 -13.60
N PHE A 8 6.70 -8.80 -13.11
CA PHE A 8 6.60 -9.95 -12.21
C PHE A 8 7.19 -11.23 -12.82
N LEU A 9 6.82 -11.55 -14.07
CA LEU A 9 7.34 -12.75 -14.75
C LEU A 9 8.85 -12.71 -14.95
N ILE A 10 9.42 -11.54 -15.24
CA ILE A 10 10.88 -11.35 -15.35
C ILE A 10 11.55 -11.59 -13.98
N LEU A 11 11.05 -10.97 -12.91
CA LEU A 11 11.59 -11.15 -11.56
C LEU A 11 11.47 -12.61 -11.09
N LEU A 12 10.34 -13.25 -11.38
CA LEU A 12 10.10 -14.66 -11.06
C LEU A 12 11.07 -15.58 -11.81
N ALA A 13 11.29 -15.34 -13.10
CA ALA A 13 12.24 -16.10 -13.90
C ALA A 13 13.68 -15.94 -13.37
N LEU A 14 14.11 -14.71 -13.06
CA LEU A 14 15.43 -14.46 -12.48
C LEU A 14 15.61 -15.11 -11.10
N LYS A 15 14.54 -15.08 -10.27
CA LYS A 15 14.51 -15.70 -8.94
C LYS A 15 14.72 -17.21 -9.01
N LEU A 16 13.99 -17.86 -9.91
CA LEU A 16 14.04 -19.31 -10.10
C LEU A 16 15.34 -19.76 -10.80
N ALA A 17 15.87 -18.93 -11.70
CA ALA A 17 17.15 -19.18 -12.35
C ALA A 17 18.36 -18.95 -11.42
N GLY A 18 18.16 -18.37 -10.24
CA GLY A 18 19.25 -18.09 -9.29
C GLY A 18 20.21 -17.00 -9.76
N ILE A 19 19.75 -16.08 -10.61
CA ILE A 19 20.61 -15.08 -11.26
C ILE A 19 20.56 -13.74 -10.53
N GLY A 20 21.75 -13.23 -10.18
CA GLY A 20 21.94 -11.90 -9.60
C GLY A 20 21.37 -11.74 -8.19
N VAL A 21 21.22 -10.48 -7.75
CA VAL A 21 20.77 -10.15 -6.38
C VAL A 21 19.34 -10.61 -6.12
N VAL A 22 18.50 -10.73 -7.16
CA VAL A 22 17.10 -11.19 -7.04
C VAL A 22 17.01 -12.59 -6.43
N ALA A 23 18.04 -13.44 -6.62
CA ALA A 23 18.14 -14.77 -6.04
C ALA A 23 18.08 -14.77 -4.50
N THR A 24 18.60 -13.73 -3.83
CA THR A 24 18.61 -13.64 -2.36
C THR A 24 17.41 -12.90 -1.77
N TRP A 25 16.58 -12.27 -2.61
CA TRP A 25 15.44 -11.48 -2.14
C TRP A 25 14.36 -12.30 -1.42
N SER A 26 13.55 -11.66 -0.59
CA SER A 26 12.36 -12.34 -0.07
C SER A 26 11.33 -12.56 -1.19
N TRP A 27 10.55 -13.64 -1.10
CA TRP A 27 9.43 -13.91 -2.00
C TRP A 27 8.41 -12.75 -2.04
N TRP A 28 8.28 -12.00 -0.94
CA TRP A 28 7.44 -10.81 -0.85
C TRP A 28 7.87 -9.69 -1.82
N LEU A 29 9.18 -9.53 -2.07
CA LEU A 29 9.70 -8.55 -3.02
C LEU A 29 9.52 -9.02 -4.47
N VAL A 30 9.59 -10.33 -4.72
CA VAL A 30 9.35 -10.89 -6.07
C VAL A 30 7.87 -10.73 -6.46
N THR A 31 6.95 -10.91 -5.51
CA THR A 31 5.50 -10.80 -5.76
C THR A 31 4.96 -9.37 -5.61
N MET A 32 5.74 -8.41 -5.10
CA MET A 32 5.36 -6.99 -4.95
C MET A 32 4.58 -6.41 -6.13
N PRO A 33 4.99 -6.60 -7.40
CA PRO A 33 4.30 -6.00 -8.54
C PRO A 33 2.84 -6.44 -8.69
N LEU A 34 2.44 -7.58 -8.11
CA LEU A 34 1.07 -8.08 -8.14
C LEU A 34 0.15 -7.37 -7.13
N TRP A 35 0.68 -6.96 -5.98
CA TRP A 35 -0.11 -6.45 -4.86
C TRP A 35 0.25 -5.04 -4.40
N ILE A 36 1.29 -4.41 -4.98
CA ILE A 36 1.70 -3.03 -4.66
C ILE A 36 0.53 -2.05 -4.74
N GLY A 37 -0.30 -2.15 -5.77
CA GLY A 37 -1.47 -1.27 -5.93
C GLY A 37 -2.49 -1.46 -4.80
N LEU A 38 -2.73 -2.69 -4.36
CA LEU A 38 -3.63 -2.99 -3.26
C LEU A 38 -3.06 -2.51 -1.92
N ALA A 39 -1.77 -2.71 -1.67
CA ALA A 39 -1.12 -2.24 -0.45
C ALA A 39 -1.12 -0.72 -0.33
N VAL A 40 -0.86 -0.02 -1.43
CA VAL A 40 -0.95 1.45 -1.45
C VAL A 40 -2.39 1.90 -1.18
N ALA A 41 -3.38 1.28 -1.82
CA ALA A 41 -4.79 1.60 -1.57
C ALA A 41 -5.21 1.32 -0.12
N ALA A 42 -4.81 0.18 0.45
CA ALA A 42 -5.09 -0.18 1.83
C ALA A 42 -4.42 0.79 2.81
N GLY A 43 -3.15 1.14 2.57
CA GLY A 43 -2.43 2.12 3.38
C GLY A 43 -3.09 3.50 3.35
N LEU A 44 -3.49 3.97 2.17
CA LEU A 44 -4.23 5.24 2.03
C LEU A 44 -5.58 5.20 2.71
N PHE A 45 -6.31 4.09 2.62
CA PHE A 45 -7.59 3.91 3.29
C PHE A 45 -7.46 3.99 4.81
N VAL A 46 -6.50 3.27 5.39
CA VAL A 46 -6.22 3.32 6.83
C VAL A 46 -5.80 4.73 7.25
N PHE A 47 -4.92 5.36 6.48
CA PHE A 47 -4.47 6.72 6.76
C PHE A 47 -5.63 7.73 6.74
N ALA A 48 -6.51 7.64 5.74
CA ALA A 48 -7.71 8.47 5.65
C ALA A 48 -8.68 8.20 6.79
N ALA A 49 -8.87 6.93 7.19
CA ALA A 49 -9.72 6.57 8.32
C ALA A 49 -9.19 7.13 9.65
N VAL A 50 -7.87 7.06 9.87
CA VAL A 50 -7.23 7.62 11.08
C VAL A 50 -7.37 9.15 11.10
N LEU A 51 -7.11 9.83 9.98
CA LEU A 51 -7.26 11.29 9.90
C LEU A 51 -8.72 11.74 10.04
N GLY A 52 -9.65 11.07 9.36
CA GLY A 52 -11.08 11.37 9.44
C GLY A 52 -11.65 11.09 10.83
N GLY A 53 -11.21 10.00 11.47
CA GLY A 53 -11.52 9.69 12.86
C GLY A 53 -11.00 10.75 13.84
N SER A 54 -9.76 11.21 13.63
CA SER A 54 -9.16 12.26 14.46
C SER A 54 -9.87 13.60 14.32
N LEU A 55 -10.27 13.98 13.10
CA LEU A 55 -10.99 15.22 12.82
C LEU A 55 -12.42 15.20 13.38
N SER A 56 -13.13 14.08 13.25
CA SER A 56 -14.47 13.92 13.82
C SER A 56 -14.45 13.90 15.35
N ALA A 57 -13.43 13.29 15.96
CA ALA A 57 -13.20 13.37 17.41
C ALA A 57 -12.95 14.81 17.85
N LEU A 58 -12.12 15.58 17.15
CA LEU A 58 -11.87 16.99 17.45
C LEU A 58 -13.13 17.86 17.28
N ALA A 59 -13.93 17.60 16.24
CA ALA A 59 -15.19 18.30 15.99
C ALA A 59 -16.22 18.10 17.12
N ALA A 60 -16.18 16.94 17.80
CA ALA A 60 -17.02 16.68 18.97
C ALA A 60 -16.61 17.50 20.22
N PHE A 61 -15.34 17.87 20.33
CA PHE A 61 -14.81 18.69 21.43
C PHE A 61 -14.90 20.21 21.20
N LEU A 62 -15.28 20.65 20.00
CA LEU A 62 -15.48 22.07 19.71
C LEU A 62 -16.75 22.59 20.43
N PRO A 63 -16.65 23.63 21.28
CA PRO A 63 -17.80 24.17 21.99
C PRO A 63 -18.79 24.73 20.96
N ARG A 64 -19.96 24.09 20.88
CA ARG A 64 -21.07 24.49 20.03
C ARG A 64 -21.57 25.85 20.55
N LYS A 65 -21.07 26.95 19.99
CA LYS A 65 -21.46 28.32 20.35
C LYS A 65 -22.96 28.48 20.07
N ARG A 66 -23.79 28.23 21.08
CA ARG A 66 -25.24 28.37 21.05
C ARG A 66 -25.55 29.86 20.87
N ARG A 67 -25.76 30.31 19.62
CA ARG A 67 -26.31 31.64 19.37
C ARG A 67 -27.73 31.66 19.94
N ARG A 68 -27.91 32.44 21.01
CA ARG A 68 -29.22 32.90 21.46
C ARG A 68 -29.76 33.91 20.46
#